data_AF-A0A834FRL3-F1
#
_entry.id   AF-A0A834FRL3-F1
#
_cell.length_a   1.000
_cell.length_b   1.000
_cell.length_c   1.000
_cell.angle_alpha   90.00
_cell.angle_beta   90.00
_cell.angle_gamma   90.00
#
_symmetry.space_group_name_H-M   'P 1'
#
loop_
_entity.id
_entity.type
_entity.pdbx_description
1 polymer ?
#
loop_
_entity_poly.entity_id
_entity_poly.type
_entity_poly.pdbx_seq_one_letter_code
_entity_poly.pdbx_strand_id
1 'polypeptide(L)'
;MKFWIFWGLLVTFVSIRETEFQCKKWPFDNFCQNYAENQTFRQECNDTSQDDFFPQRCAMESFMCTCEDGLYDDFPSDINKVENVLEETNVETSALLCGDDYMALMYIIDGTFEGVEFHSDNNMSVTDHRNADTIVSAYLPKSLDIDEEDKIIFCILQLPNGTAQNSTYELYEQRMVGLSVANKSISGLSERVNLTMRFSLAPNKSAEPLCVFLNYSSGNWSSNGCLTLWDDDQHQVTCSCDHLTYFGVLLVLSTPSPEHQQILSYITLIGCGISLTALVFTVFLFFTHSKIRADDSRKIHINLVFALILLNLHLLPNEKVATSSLPGLCLYMALALHYSLLATFSWMALEGFHLYLLIVKVFNIHTNRYLLKISVIGWGVPAVIVSIVVSIKKEYYGLSTLNNSSLCYITDGTVKQVTVMGLFGLLFVFNTVMFSITVRHLITSRHQNNFGPMKKNRTKDMGLLLFLITLLGIAWGFIFFSFGPLVTPALYIFCILNSLQGFFIFIYFVLTLRKIKDPTTTGNKTNSLNT
;
A
#
# COMPACT_ATOMS: atom_id res chain seq x y z
N MET A 1 7.78 4.94 -74.04
CA MET A 1 7.39 3.63 -74.59
C MET A 1 8.27 2.59 -73.91
N LYS A 2 7.67 1.53 -73.37
CA LYS A 2 8.28 0.34 -72.72
C LYS A 2 8.72 0.50 -71.26
N PHE A 3 7.69 0.65 -70.45
CA PHE A 3 7.52 -0.05 -69.17
C PHE A 3 7.16 -1.53 -69.49
N TRP A 4 7.47 -2.46 -68.58
CA TRP A 4 7.14 -3.91 -68.55
C TRP A 4 8.13 -4.91 -69.18
N ILE A 5 8.28 -6.02 -68.45
CA ILE A 5 9.04 -7.26 -68.71
C ILE A 5 10.45 -7.23 -68.13
N PHE A 6 10.58 -7.40 -66.80
CA PHE A 6 11.64 -8.23 -66.18
C PHE A 6 11.38 -8.38 -64.68
N TRP A 7 10.20 -8.86 -64.30
CA TRP A 7 9.95 -9.33 -62.93
C TRP A 7 8.86 -10.39 -62.96
N GLY A 8 9.26 -11.60 -63.32
CA GLY A 8 8.40 -12.76 -63.41
C GLY A 8 9.27 -13.99 -63.54
N LEU A 9 9.78 -14.48 -62.41
CA LEU A 9 10.29 -15.83 -62.13
C LEU A 9 11.27 -15.76 -60.95
N LEU A 10 10.74 -15.69 -59.71
CA LEU A 10 11.23 -16.37 -58.51
C LEU A 10 10.43 -15.86 -57.29
N VAL A 11 9.16 -16.19 -57.22
CA VAL A 11 8.46 -16.29 -55.92
C VAL A 11 7.83 -17.67 -55.92
N THR A 12 8.63 -18.64 -55.51
CA THR A 12 8.09 -19.89 -54.97
C THR A 12 7.26 -19.51 -53.75
N PHE A 13 5.94 -19.71 -53.88
CA PHE A 13 5.01 -19.71 -52.76
C PHE A 13 5.54 -20.62 -51.67
N VAL A 14 6.08 -20.05 -50.59
CA VAL A 14 6.06 -20.72 -49.29
C VAL A 14 4.66 -20.49 -48.77
N SER A 15 3.82 -21.50 -48.92
CA SER A 15 2.50 -21.56 -48.30
C SER A 15 2.73 -21.72 -46.79
N ILE A 16 2.77 -20.62 -46.05
CA ILE A 16 2.71 -20.65 -44.58
C ILE A 16 1.29 -21.12 -44.24
N ARG A 17 1.21 -22.24 -43.52
CA ARG A 17 -0.03 -22.90 -43.14
C ARG A 17 -0.62 -22.10 -41.96
N GLU A 18 -1.68 -21.34 -42.18
CA GLU A 18 -2.42 -20.63 -41.13
C GLU A 18 -3.04 -21.66 -40.16
N THR A 19 -2.61 -21.67 -38.88
CA THR A 19 -3.25 -22.47 -37.82
C THR A 19 -3.91 -21.55 -36.81
N GLU A 20 -5.23 -21.44 -36.87
CA GLU A 20 -6.08 -20.72 -35.92
C GLU A 20 -6.83 -21.74 -35.06
N PHE A 21 -6.64 -21.72 -33.74
CA PHE A 21 -7.34 -22.63 -32.81
C PHE A 21 -8.58 -21.94 -32.25
N GLN A 22 -9.76 -22.36 -32.70
CA GLN A 22 -11.05 -21.83 -32.27
C GLN A 22 -11.57 -22.55 -31.02
N CYS A 23 -11.91 -21.79 -29.98
CA CYS A 23 -12.42 -22.29 -28.70
C CYS A 23 -13.84 -22.88 -28.83
N LYS A 24 -14.03 -24.11 -28.36
CA LYS A 24 -15.35 -24.77 -28.28
C LYS A 24 -15.73 -25.01 -26.82
N LYS A 25 -16.54 -24.08 -26.27
CA LYS A 25 -17.02 -24.10 -24.88
C LYS A 25 -17.70 -25.41 -24.50
N TRP A 26 -17.48 -25.84 -23.26
CA TRP A 26 -18.07 -27.07 -22.70
C TRP A 26 -19.53 -26.82 -22.27
N PRO A 27 -20.53 -27.63 -22.68
CA PRO A 27 -21.94 -27.33 -22.43
C PRO A 27 -22.43 -27.98 -21.11
N PHE A 28 -21.69 -27.79 -20.01
CA PHE A 28 -22.09 -28.27 -18.69
C PHE A 28 -22.42 -27.09 -17.77
N ASP A 29 -23.69 -26.65 -17.80
CA ASP A 29 -24.19 -25.63 -16.87
C ASP A 29 -24.22 -26.19 -15.43
N ASN A 30 -23.83 -25.36 -14.44
CA ASN A 30 -23.85 -25.66 -12.99
C ASN A 30 -22.86 -26.73 -12.47
N PHE A 31 -21.69 -26.90 -13.10
CA PHE A 31 -20.65 -27.85 -12.65
C PHE A 31 -20.21 -27.61 -11.19
N CYS A 32 -19.89 -26.37 -10.81
CA CYS A 32 -19.43 -26.07 -9.44
C CYS A 32 -20.48 -26.37 -8.36
N GLN A 33 -21.76 -26.14 -8.65
CA GLN A 33 -22.85 -26.44 -7.71
C GLN A 33 -22.99 -27.96 -7.49
N ASN A 34 -22.84 -28.76 -8.53
CA ASN A 34 -22.85 -30.22 -8.43
C ASN A 34 -21.59 -30.78 -7.74
N TYR A 35 -20.44 -30.13 -7.96
CA TYR A 35 -19.17 -30.47 -7.32
C TYR A 35 -19.21 -30.25 -5.79
N ALA A 36 -19.82 -29.14 -5.35
CA ALA A 36 -19.95 -28.82 -3.92
C ALA A 36 -20.94 -29.72 -3.17
N GLU A 37 -21.98 -30.22 -3.84
CA GLU A 37 -23.07 -30.99 -3.21
C GLU A 37 -22.80 -32.51 -3.13
N ASN A 38 -21.86 -33.08 -3.90
CA ASN A 38 -21.74 -34.54 -4.03
C ASN A 38 -20.29 -35.10 -4.03
N GLN A 39 -19.88 -35.81 -2.97
CA GLN A 39 -18.54 -36.44 -2.87
C GLN A 39 -18.25 -37.51 -3.94
N THR A 40 -19.27 -38.03 -4.62
CA THR A 40 -19.12 -39.01 -5.73
C THR A 40 -18.66 -38.37 -7.04
N PHE A 41 -18.86 -37.06 -7.25
CA PHE A 41 -18.42 -36.36 -8.46
C PHE A 41 -16.89 -36.23 -8.54
N ARG A 42 -16.20 -36.22 -7.39
CA ARG A 42 -14.72 -36.35 -7.32
C ARG A 42 -14.19 -37.67 -7.91
N GLN A 43 -15.02 -38.72 -7.96
CA GLN A 43 -14.67 -40.00 -8.57
C GLN A 43 -15.05 -40.09 -10.07
N GLU A 44 -15.96 -39.24 -10.56
CA GLU A 44 -16.43 -39.24 -11.95
C GLU A 44 -15.45 -38.59 -12.94
N CYS A 45 -14.45 -37.82 -12.51
CA CYS A 45 -13.35 -37.41 -13.42
C CYS A 45 -12.50 -38.59 -13.94
N ASN A 46 -12.73 -39.82 -13.44
CA ASN A 46 -12.13 -41.06 -13.95
C ASN A 46 -13.05 -41.83 -14.92
N ASP A 47 -14.30 -41.42 -15.11
CA ASP A 47 -15.22 -42.13 -15.98
C ASP A 47 -15.04 -41.69 -17.45
N THR A 48 -14.84 -42.68 -18.31
CA THR A 48 -14.60 -42.51 -19.75
C THR A 48 -15.91 -42.19 -20.46
N SER A 49 -16.35 -40.93 -20.39
CA SER A 49 -17.33 -40.43 -21.34
C SER A 49 -16.73 -40.37 -22.75
N GLN A 50 -17.57 -40.37 -23.80
CA GLN A 50 -17.19 -40.44 -25.23
C GLN A 50 -16.37 -39.24 -25.77
N ASP A 51 -15.82 -38.38 -24.91
CA ASP A 51 -15.06 -37.19 -25.28
C ASP A 51 -13.60 -37.35 -24.85
N ASP A 52 -12.65 -37.33 -25.81
CA ASP A 52 -11.22 -37.64 -25.58
C ASP A 52 -10.53 -36.66 -24.61
N PHE A 53 -11.16 -35.51 -24.32
CA PHE A 53 -10.64 -34.47 -23.42
C PHE A 53 -11.38 -34.34 -22.07
N PHE A 54 -12.18 -35.34 -21.68
CA PHE A 54 -13.00 -35.27 -20.47
C PHE A 54 -12.19 -35.13 -19.15
N PRO A 55 -11.11 -35.89 -18.89
CA PRO A 55 -10.34 -35.78 -17.65
C PRO A 55 -9.67 -34.42 -17.45
N GLN A 56 -9.16 -33.81 -18.52
CA GLN A 56 -8.44 -32.53 -18.51
C GLN A 56 -9.40 -31.39 -18.22
N ARG A 57 -10.56 -31.39 -18.89
CA ARG A 57 -11.60 -30.40 -18.63
C ARG A 57 -12.15 -30.54 -17.20
N CYS A 58 -12.34 -31.77 -16.72
CA CYS A 58 -12.79 -32.04 -15.34
C CYS A 58 -11.79 -31.53 -14.30
N ALA A 59 -10.49 -31.76 -14.51
CA ALA A 59 -9.43 -31.28 -13.62
C ALA A 59 -9.39 -29.74 -13.55
N MET A 60 -9.51 -29.07 -14.71
CA MET A 60 -9.48 -27.62 -14.79
C MET A 60 -10.72 -26.97 -14.17
N GLU A 61 -11.92 -27.46 -14.48
CA GLU A 61 -13.17 -26.98 -13.86
C GLU A 61 -13.17 -27.23 -12.34
N SER A 62 -12.70 -28.40 -11.89
CA SER A 62 -12.58 -28.69 -10.45
C SER A 62 -11.64 -27.72 -9.74
N PHE A 63 -10.54 -27.33 -10.37
CA PHE A 63 -9.61 -26.34 -9.83
C PHE A 63 -10.27 -24.96 -9.72
N MET A 64 -10.97 -24.53 -10.77
CA MET A 64 -11.67 -23.24 -10.79
C MET A 64 -12.78 -23.17 -9.75
N CYS A 65 -13.60 -24.21 -9.60
CA CYS A 65 -14.63 -24.26 -8.56
C CYS A 65 -14.04 -24.21 -7.14
N THR A 66 -12.91 -24.90 -6.91
CA THR A 66 -12.20 -24.86 -5.61
C THR A 66 -11.69 -23.45 -5.29
N CYS A 67 -11.26 -22.71 -6.33
CA CYS A 67 -10.87 -21.31 -6.20
C CYS A 67 -12.07 -20.39 -5.89
N GLU A 68 -13.26 -20.66 -6.43
CA GLU A 68 -14.47 -19.85 -6.24
C GLU A 68 -15.04 -19.97 -4.82
N ASP A 69 -15.05 -21.18 -4.25
CA ASP A 69 -15.55 -21.43 -2.88
C ASP A 69 -14.59 -20.97 -1.77
N GLY A 70 -13.37 -20.54 -2.11
CA GLY A 70 -12.36 -20.08 -1.14
C GLY A 70 -11.83 -21.18 -0.22
N LEU A 71 -12.04 -22.46 -0.58
CA LEU A 71 -11.66 -23.66 0.18
C LEU A 71 -10.32 -24.25 -0.29
N TYR A 72 -9.31 -23.42 -0.54
CA TYR A 72 -7.98 -23.91 -0.90
C TYR A 72 -7.21 -24.33 0.38
N ASP A 73 -6.96 -25.63 0.54
CA ASP A 73 -6.06 -26.11 1.60
C ASP A 73 -4.58 -25.82 1.23
N ASP A 74 -4.23 -25.90 -0.07
CA ASP A 74 -2.87 -25.66 -0.61
C ASP A 74 -2.88 -25.33 -2.12
N PHE A 75 -3.03 -24.05 -2.49
CA PHE A 75 -3.12 -23.56 -3.88
C PHE A 75 -1.99 -24.06 -4.82
N PRO A 76 -0.70 -24.02 -4.43
CA PRO A 76 0.40 -24.59 -5.21
C PRO A 76 0.26 -26.10 -5.51
N SER A 77 -0.32 -26.88 -4.60
CA SER A 77 -0.51 -28.31 -4.80
C SER A 77 -1.61 -28.59 -5.82
N ASP A 78 -2.68 -27.81 -5.81
CA ASP A 78 -3.82 -28.00 -6.71
C ASP A 78 -3.49 -27.60 -8.15
N ILE A 79 -2.75 -26.51 -8.37
CA ILE A 79 -2.33 -26.13 -9.73
C ILE A 79 -1.30 -27.12 -10.30
N ASN A 80 -0.42 -27.69 -9.46
CA ASN A 80 0.51 -28.74 -9.87
C ASN A 80 -0.22 -30.02 -10.32
N LYS A 81 -1.37 -30.35 -9.70
CA LYS A 81 -2.21 -31.48 -10.18
C LYS A 81 -2.76 -31.21 -11.58
N VAL A 82 -3.24 -30.00 -11.84
CA VAL A 82 -3.74 -29.61 -13.17
C VAL A 82 -2.62 -29.69 -14.21
N GLU A 83 -1.43 -29.17 -13.89
CA GLU A 83 -0.25 -29.26 -14.75
C GLU A 83 0.11 -30.71 -15.12
N ASN A 84 0.15 -31.61 -14.13
CA ASN A 84 0.42 -33.03 -14.37
C ASN A 84 -0.62 -33.69 -15.29
N VAL A 85 -1.92 -33.39 -15.12
CA VAL A 85 -2.97 -33.93 -16.01
C VAL A 85 -2.78 -33.46 -17.46
N LEU A 86 -2.39 -32.20 -17.67
CA LEU A 86 -2.11 -31.66 -19.00
C LEU A 86 -0.85 -32.29 -19.61
N GLU A 87 0.19 -32.53 -18.81
CA GLU A 87 1.44 -33.18 -19.23
C GLU A 87 1.25 -34.66 -19.60
N GLU A 88 0.48 -35.42 -18.84
CA GLU A 88 0.22 -36.85 -19.08
C GLU A 88 -0.72 -37.11 -20.27
N THR A 89 -1.43 -36.09 -20.74
CA THR A 89 -2.40 -36.23 -21.84
C THR A 89 -1.71 -36.45 -23.19
N ASN A 90 -1.97 -37.60 -23.82
CA ASN A 90 -1.47 -37.86 -25.18
C ASN A 90 -2.35 -37.16 -26.22
N VAL A 91 -1.76 -36.29 -27.03
CA VAL A 91 -2.42 -35.65 -28.18
C VAL A 91 -1.62 -35.93 -29.46
N GLU A 92 -2.31 -36.36 -30.52
CA GLU A 92 -1.68 -36.62 -31.83
C GLU A 92 -1.43 -35.32 -32.62
N THR A 93 -2.19 -34.27 -32.32
CA THR A 93 -2.08 -32.93 -32.91
C THR A 93 -2.28 -31.86 -31.84
N SER A 94 -1.74 -30.66 -32.06
CA SER A 94 -1.95 -29.52 -31.16
C SER A 94 -3.44 -29.31 -30.84
N ALA A 95 -3.76 -29.21 -29.55
CA ALA A 95 -5.14 -29.17 -29.06
C ALA A 95 -5.34 -28.02 -28.08
N LEU A 96 -6.49 -27.35 -28.21
CA LEU A 96 -6.86 -26.22 -27.35
C LEU A 96 -8.06 -26.57 -26.46
N LEU A 97 -7.88 -26.37 -25.16
CA LEU A 97 -8.91 -26.49 -24.13
C LEU A 97 -9.22 -25.09 -23.61
N CYS A 98 -10.49 -24.69 -23.55
CA CYS A 98 -10.86 -23.46 -22.84
C CYS A 98 -12.21 -23.62 -22.12
N GLY A 99 -12.35 -22.86 -21.04
CA GLY A 99 -13.59 -22.63 -20.30
C GLY A 99 -13.94 -21.14 -20.29
N ASP A 100 -14.78 -20.72 -19.35
CA ASP A 100 -15.11 -19.29 -19.19
C ASP A 100 -13.96 -18.49 -18.56
N ASP A 101 -13.16 -19.13 -17.68
CA ASP A 101 -12.09 -18.48 -16.91
C ASP A 101 -10.71 -19.13 -17.11
N TYR A 102 -10.55 -19.99 -18.11
CA TYR A 102 -9.27 -20.63 -18.40
C TYR A 102 -9.07 -20.98 -19.87
N MET A 103 -7.80 -21.14 -20.24
CA MET A 103 -7.33 -21.60 -21.55
C MET A 103 -6.09 -22.46 -21.35
N ALA A 104 -5.99 -23.61 -22.03
CA ALA A 104 -4.81 -24.45 -22.05
C ALA A 104 -4.59 -25.00 -23.46
N LEU A 105 -3.50 -24.59 -24.10
CA LEU A 105 -3.02 -25.08 -25.38
C LEU A 105 -1.94 -26.14 -25.14
N MET A 106 -2.16 -27.34 -25.66
CA MET A 106 -1.16 -28.39 -25.78
C MET A 106 -0.62 -28.34 -27.21
N TYR A 107 0.59 -27.79 -27.40
CA TYR A 107 1.21 -27.59 -28.68
C TYR A 107 2.25 -28.68 -28.95
N ILE A 108 2.08 -29.40 -30.06
CA ILE A 108 3.04 -30.37 -30.57
C ILE A 108 3.91 -29.70 -31.63
N ILE A 109 5.22 -29.92 -31.54
CA ILE A 109 6.19 -29.35 -32.47
C ILE A 109 6.27 -30.23 -33.71
N ASP A 110 6.17 -29.62 -34.90
CA ASP A 110 6.32 -30.30 -36.19
C ASP A 110 7.68 -29.88 -36.80
N GLY A 111 8.71 -30.70 -36.62
CA GLY A 111 10.07 -30.48 -37.13
C GLY A 111 11.01 -29.72 -36.18
N THR A 112 12.03 -29.05 -36.74
CA THR A 112 13.07 -28.38 -35.94
C THR A 112 12.55 -27.13 -35.24
N PHE A 113 12.69 -27.07 -33.92
CA PHE A 113 12.25 -25.93 -33.11
C PHE A 113 13.08 -24.67 -33.37
N GLU A 114 12.49 -23.67 -34.02
CA GLU A 114 13.12 -22.36 -34.26
C GLU A 114 12.63 -21.26 -33.31
N GLY A 115 11.93 -21.64 -32.23
CA GLY A 115 11.21 -20.74 -31.34
C GLY A 115 9.74 -20.60 -31.72
N VAL A 116 8.91 -20.22 -30.74
CA VAL A 116 7.46 -20.05 -30.95
C VAL A 116 6.96 -18.84 -30.18
N GLU A 117 6.03 -18.08 -30.77
CA GLU A 117 5.35 -16.97 -30.11
C GLU A 117 3.85 -17.26 -30.07
N PHE A 118 3.29 -17.38 -28.86
CA PHE A 118 1.86 -17.53 -28.65
C PHE A 118 1.24 -16.16 -28.40
N HIS A 119 0.14 -15.84 -29.08
CA HIS A 119 -0.64 -14.62 -28.85
C HIS A 119 -2.04 -14.98 -28.41
N SER A 120 -2.53 -14.41 -27.31
CA SER A 120 -3.90 -14.57 -26.82
C SER A 120 -4.66 -13.25 -26.78
N ASP A 121 -5.91 -13.27 -27.25
CA ASP A 121 -6.85 -12.15 -27.26
C ASP A 121 -7.95 -12.28 -26.18
N ASN A 122 -8.90 -11.33 -26.16
CA ASN A 122 -10.05 -11.30 -25.23
C ASN A 122 -10.94 -12.55 -25.32
N ASN A 123 -10.90 -13.27 -26.44
CA ASN A 123 -11.68 -14.48 -26.66
C ASN A 123 -10.88 -15.75 -26.33
N MET A 124 -9.67 -15.61 -25.78
CA MET A 124 -8.78 -16.72 -25.48
C MET A 124 -8.60 -17.61 -26.72
N SER A 125 -8.21 -16.98 -27.84
CA SER A 125 -7.76 -17.67 -29.07
C SER A 125 -6.25 -17.56 -29.21
N VAL A 126 -5.58 -18.59 -29.74
CA VAL A 126 -4.13 -18.54 -30.00
C VAL A 126 -3.88 -18.31 -31.49
N THR A 127 -3.16 -17.24 -31.81
CA THR A 127 -2.77 -16.89 -33.18
C THR A 127 -1.24 -16.77 -33.33
N ASP A 128 -0.71 -17.04 -34.51
CA ASP A 128 0.71 -16.86 -34.88
C ASP A 128 1.04 -15.40 -35.30
N HIS A 129 0.08 -14.48 -35.19
CA HIS A 129 0.25 -13.07 -35.56
C HIS A 129 -0.15 -12.13 -34.43
N ARG A 130 0.62 -11.04 -34.28
CA ARG A 130 0.25 -9.91 -33.40
C ARG A 130 -0.95 -9.18 -33.97
N ASN A 131 -2.09 -9.35 -33.32
CA ASN A 131 -3.26 -8.51 -33.54
C ASN A 131 -3.28 -7.32 -32.57
N ALA A 132 -3.99 -6.25 -32.93
CA ALA A 132 -4.13 -5.07 -32.08
C ALA A 132 -4.77 -5.37 -30.71
N ASP A 133 -5.53 -6.47 -30.63
CA ASP A 133 -6.28 -6.94 -29.45
C ASP A 133 -5.52 -7.99 -28.62
N THR A 134 -4.23 -8.20 -28.87
CA THR A 134 -3.40 -9.15 -28.10
C THR A 134 -3.23 -8.67 -26.66
N ILE A 135 -3.62 -9.51 -25.69
CA ILE A 135 -3.56 -9.21 -24.24
C ILE A 135 -2.37 -9.90 -23.61
N VAL A 136 -2.10 -11.14 -24.00
CA VAL A 136 -0.96 -11.93 -23.53
C VAL A 136 -0.18 -12.42 -24.73
N SER A 137 1.13 -12.24 -24.73
CA SER A 137 2.02 -12.89 -25.68
C SER A 137 3.16 -13.60 -24.96
N ALA A 138 3.49 -14.82 -25.39
CA ALA A 138 4.56 -15.63 -24.80
C ALA A 138 5.54 -16.06 -25.89
N TYR A 139 6.78 -15.60 -25.81
CA TYR A 139 7.86 -15.97 -26.72
C TYR A 139 8.81 -16.97 -26.06
N LEU A 140 8.96 -18.14 -26.67
CA LEU A 140 9.91 -19.17 -26.27
C LEU A 140 11.09 -19.17 -27.25
N PRO A 141 12.33 -18.98 -26.77
CA PRO A 141 13.49 -18.88 -27.63
C PRO A 141 13.93 -20.23 -28.20
N LYS A 142 14.51 -20.22 -29.40
CA LYS A 142 15.06 -21.41 -30.08
C LYS A 142 16.15 -22.16 -29.33
N SER A 143 16.75 -21.55 -28.30
CA SER A 143 17.82 -22.16 -27.50
C SER A 143 17.31 -23.15 -26.46
N LEU A 144 15.99 -23.38 -26.38
CA LEU A 144 15.43 -24.41 -25.51
C LEU A 144 15.78 -25.81 -26.04
N ASP A 145 16.17 -26.69 -25.12
CA ASP A 145 16.54 -28.08 -25.40
C ASP A 145 15.27 -28.94 -25.58
N ILE A 146 14.64 -28.79 -26.73
CA ILE A 146 13.36 -29.40 -27.07
C ILE A 146 13.56 -30.41 -28.22
N ASP A 147 13.07 -31.63 -28.04
CA ASP A 147 13.13 -32.74 -28.99
C ASP A 147 11.92 -32.74 -29.94
N GLU A 148 12.03 -33.42 -31.09
CA GLU A 148 11.03 -33.45 -32.18
C GLU A 148 9.67 -34.12 -31.84
N GLU A 149 9.40 -34.44 -30.57
CA GLU A 149 8.14 -35.01 -30.08
C GLU A 149 7.66 -34.37 -28.77
N ASP A 150 8.39 -33.36 -28.28
CA ASP A 150 8.04 -32.70 -27.04
C ASP A 150 6.78 -31.85 -27.20
N LYS A 151 5.99 -31.84 -26.13
CA LYS A 151 4.74 -31.08 -26.03
C LYS A 151 4.96 -29.86 -25.16
N ILE A 152 4.64 -28.69 -25.69
CA ILE A 152 4.62 -27.41 -24.96
C ILE A 152 3.21 -27.18 -24.45
N ILE A 153 3.09 -26.79 -23.18
CA ILE A 153 1.82 -26.43 -22.57
C ILE A 153 1.84 -24.94 -22.31
N PHE A 154 0.88 -24.24 -22.90
CA PHE A 154 0.61 -22.82 -22.65
C PHE A 154 -0.75 -22.68 -22.00
N CYS A 155 -0.78 -22.19 -20.76
CA CYS A 155 -2.00 -22.11 -19.96
C CYS A 155 -2.24 -20.66 -19.52
N ILE A 156 -3.47 -20.18 -19.60
CA ILE A 156 -3.90 -18.91 -19.03
C ILE A 156 -5.05 -19.21 -18.06
N LEU A 157 -4.93 -18.75 -16.83
CA LEU A 157 -5.94 -18.91 -15.79
C LEU A 157 -6.39 -17.53 -15.31
N GLN A 158 -7.70 -17.32 -15.25
CA GLN A 158 -8.35 -16.12 -14.75
C GLN A 158 -8.96 -16.46 -13.38
N LEU A 159 -8.25 -16.16 -12.29
CA LEU A 159 -8.69 -16.54 -10.96
C LEU A 159 -9.89 -15.69 -10.48
N PRO A 160 -10.77 -16.24 -9.61
CA PRO A 160 -11.86 -15.48 -9.00
C PRO A 160 -11.37 -14.48 -7.94
N ASN A 161 -12.22 -13.51 -7.60
CA ASN A 161 -11.85 -12.43 -6.69
C ASN A 161 -11.54 -12.92 -5.27
N GLY A 162 -10.26 -12.84 -4.85
CA GLY A 162 -9.82 -13.07 -3.48
C GLY A 162 -8.83 -14.24 -3.26
N THR A 163 -8.51 -15.03 -4.29
CA THR A 163 -7.65 -16.23 -4.17
C THR A 163 -6.17 -15.94 -3.90
N ALA A 164 -5.66 -14.76 -4.27
CA ALA A 164 -4.24 -14.41 -4.13
C ALA A 164 -4.03 -13.07 -3.39
N GLN A 165 -4.91 -12.74 -2.44
CA GLN A 165 -4.82 -11.47 -1.72
C GLN A 165 -3.98 -11.61 -0.44
N ASN A 166 -2.70 -11.22 -0.53
CA ASN A 166 -1.94 -10.81 0.65
C ASN A 166 -2.01 -9.28 0.76
N SER A 167 -2.01 -8.74 1.97
CA SER A 167 -2.25 -7.30 2.27
C SER A 167 -1.29 -6.30 1.60
N THR A 168 -0.26 -6.79 0.90
CA THR A 168 0.81 -6.01 0.24
C THR A 168 0.89 -6.17 -1.28
N TYR A 169 0.18 -7.13 -1.88
CA TYR A 169 0.28 -7.44 -3.31
C TYR A 169 -1.10 -7.80 -3.87
N GLU A 170 -1.41 -7.29 -5.06
CA GLU A 170 -2.61 -7.68 -5.81
C GLU A 170 -2.18 -8.31 -7.13
N LEU A 171 -2.66 -9.53 -7.42
CA LEU A 171 -2.44 -10.17 -8.72
C LEU A 171 -3.23 -9.41 -9.79
N TYR A 172 -2.51 -8.90 -10.79
CA TYR A 172 -3.08 -8.07 -11.84
C TYR A 172 -4.14 -8.82 -12.63
N GLU A 173 -5.35 -8.25 -12.69
CA GLU A 173 -6.53 -8.89 -13.30
C GLU A 173 -6.72 -10.34 -12.84
N GLN A 174 -6.17 -10.77 -11.69
CA GLN A 174 -6.20 -12.17 -11.26
C GLN A 174 -5.70 -13.18 -12.31
N ARG A 175 -4.87 -12.73 -13.24
CA ARG A 175 -4.41 -13.55 -14.36
C ARG A 175 -3.10 -14.24 -14.03
N MET A 176 -3.04 -15.53 -14.33
CA MET A 176 -1.83 -16.33 -14.33
C MET A 176 -1.58 -16.90 -15.72
N VAL A 177 -0.30 -17.05 -16.08
CA VAL A 177 0.12 -17.65 -17.33
C VAL A 177 1.16 -18.73 -17.06
N GLY A 178 0.79 -19.97 -17.35
CA GLY A 178 1.65 -21.15 -17.26
C GLY A 178 2.36 -21.45 -18.56
N LEU A 179 3.65 -21.76 -18.45
CA LEU A 179 4.45 -22.32 -19.53
C LEU A 179 5.19 -23.54 -18.99
N SER A 180 5.00 -24.70 -19.62
CA SER A 180 5.77 -25.91 -19.30
C SER A 180 6.07 -26.72 -20.55
N VAL A 181 7.06 -27.61 -20.43
CA VAL A 181 7.38 -28.62 -21.46
C VAL A 181 7.22 -29.97 -20.79
N ALA A 182 6.40 -30.83 -21.40
CA ALA A 182 6.04 -32.11 -20.80
C ALA A 182 7.29 -32.91 -20.40
N ASN A 183 7.31 -33.41 -19.15
CA ASN A 183 8.41 -34.19 -18.58
C ASN A 183 9.78 -33.48 -18.50
N LYS A 184 9.85 -32.15 -18.66
CA LYS A 184 11.11 -31.38 -18.61
C LYS A 184 10.97 -30.15 -17.70
N SER A 185 11.76 -30.11 -16.62
CA SER A 185 11.91 -28.90 -15.80
C SER A 185 12.99 -27.98 -16.37
N ILE A 186 12.60 -26.90 -17.04
CA ILE A 186 13.54 -25.97 -17.69
C ILE A 186 13.88 -24.80 -16.76
N SER A 187 15.17 -24.63 -16.45
CA SER A 187 15.69 -23.52 -15.65
C SER A 187 17.13 -23.14 -16.04
N GLY A 188 17.54 -21.90 -15.76
CA GLY A 188 18.89 -21.40 -16.05
C GLY A 188 19.14 -21.07 -17.52
N LEU A 189 18.10 -20.72 -18.28
CA LEU A 189 18.19 -20.37 -19.69
C LEU A 189 19.08 -19.12 -19.92
N SER A 190 19.98 -19.22 -20.90
CA SER A 190 20.82 -18.10 -21.34
C SER A 190 20.04 -17.09 -22.19
N GLU A 191 19.17 -17.57 -23.07
CA GLU A 191 18.14 -16.76 -23.76
C GLU A 191 16.83 -16.88 -22.97
N ARG A 192 16.34 -15.76 -22.44
CA ARG A 192 15.18 -15.73 -21.54
C ARG A 192 13.86 -15.83 -22.30
N VAL A 193 12.88 -16.43 -21.66
CA VAL A 193 11.49 -16.51 -22.14
C VAL A 193 10.82 -15.17 -21.83
N ASN A 194 10.12 -14.60 -22.81
CA ASN A 194 9.49 -13.30 -22.68
C ASN A 194 7.98 -13.44 -22.69
N LEU A 195 7.37 -13.21 -21.54
CA LEU A 195 5.93 -13.18 -21.37
C LEU A 195 5.49 -11.73 -21.26
N THR A 196 4.65 -11.28 -22.18
CA THR A 196 4.22 -9.90 -22.26
C THR A 196 2.72 -9.80 -22.04
N MET A 197 2.30 -8.92 -21.13
CA MET A 197 0.90 -8.68 -20.81
C MET A 197 0.56 -7.21 -21.02
N ARG A 198 -0.58 -6.95 -21.67
CA ARG A 198 -1.11 -5.62 -21.88
C ARG A 198 -2.15 -5.28 -20.82
N PHE A 199 -2.06 -4.07 -20.29
CA PHE A 199 -3.00 -3.58 -19.30
C PHE A 199 -4.26 -3.04 -19.98
N SER A 200 -5.43 -3.58 -19.61
CA SER A 200 -6.74 -3.08 -20.08
C SER A 200 -7.03 -1.68 -19.55
N LEU A 201 -6.55 -1.38 -18.34
CA LEU A 201 -6.54 -0.06 -17.72
C LEU A 201 -5.15 0.20 -17.16
N ALA A 202 -4.57 1.37 -17.49
CA ALA A 202 -3.30 1.80 -16.91
C ALA A 202 -3.34 1.61 -15.39
N PRO A 203 -2.36 0.92 -14.79
CA PRO A 203 -2.28 0.88 -13.34
C PRO A 203 -2.22 2.32 -12.82
N ASN A 204 -2.88 2.58 -11.69
CA ASN A 204 -2.72 3.87 -11.01
C ASN A 204 -1.22 4.16 -10.90
N LYS A 205 -0.78 5.41 -11.13
CA LYS A 205 0.62 5.87 -11.03
C LYS A 205 1.32 5.62 -9.68
N SER A 206 0.67 4.88 -8.79
CA SER A 206 1.07 4.48 -7.45
C SER A 206 1.32 2.98 -7.34
N ALA A 207 1.29 2.21 -8.42
CA ALA A 207 1.56 0.78 -8.43
C ALA A 207 2.53 0.45 -9.57
N GLU A 208 3.63 -0.20 -9.24
CA GLU A 208 4.61 -0.74 -10.18
C GLU A 208 4.33 -2.23 -10.38
N PRO A 209 4.28 -2.72 -11.63
CA PRO A 209 4.14 -4.15 -11.87
C PRO A 209 5.43 -4.87 -11.49
N LEU A 210 5.29 -6.06 -10.91
CA LEU A 210 6.37 -6.98 -10.57
C LEU A 210 6.03 -8.37 -11.12
N CYS A 211 6.89 -8.88 -11.99
CA CYS A 211 6.80 -10.24 -12.48
C CYS A 211 7.24 -11.24 -11.41
N VAL A 212 6.39 -12.21 -11.15
CA VAL A 212 6.64 -13.30 -10.20
C VAL A 212 6.24 -14.63 -10.82
N PHE A 213 6.73 -15.71 -10.22
CA PHE A 213 6.31 -17.07 -10.51
C PHE A 213 5.91 -17.79 -9.22
N LEU A 214 5.09 -18.82 -9.37
CA LEU A 214 4.68 -19.67 -8.26
C LEU A 214 5.77 -20.70 -7.96
N ASN A 215 6.39 -20.62 -6.79
CA ASN A 215 7.39 -21.60 -6.36
C ASN A 215 6.70 -22.74 -5.60
N TYR A 216 6.61 -23.91 -6.24
CA TYR A 216 6.03 -25.13 -5.66
C TYR A 216 6.72 -25.64 -4.39
N SER A 217 8.02 -25.36 -4.22
CA SER A 217 8.78 -25.84 -3.04
C SER A 217 8.51 -25.00 -1.79
N SER A 218 8.33 -23.68 -1.97
CA SER A 218 8.05 -22.75 -0.86
C SER A 218 6.56 -22.44 -0.69
N GLY A 219 5.73 -22.82 -1.66
CA GLY A 219 4.30 -22.51 -1.71
C GLY A 219 4.00 -21.01 -1.77
N ASN A 220 4.90 -20.20 -2.34
CA ASN A 220 4.79 -18.74 -2.33
C ASN A 220 5.29 -18.14 -3.66
N TRP A 221 4.86 -16.91 -3.94
CA TRP A 221 5.31 -16.13 -5.08
C TRP A 221 6.77 -15.70 -4.95
N SER A 222 7.55 -15.84 -6.02
CA SER A 222 8.95 -15.45 -6.07
C SER A 222 9.27 -14.69 -7.36
N SER A 223 10.18 -13.72 -7.31
CA SER A 223 10.68 -13.01 -8.50
C SER A 223 12.04 -13.52 -8.98
N ASN A 224 12.57 -14.59 -8.37
CA ASN A 224 13.90 -15.11 -8.68
C ASN A 224 13.99 -15.61 -10.13
N GLY A 225 15.06 -15.23 -10.83
CA GLY A 225 15.23 -15.62 -12.24
C GLY A 225 14.34 -14.86 -13.23
N CYS A 226 13.49 -13.94 -12.78
CA CYS A 226 12.62 -13.11 -13.62
C CYS A 226 13.00 -11.63 -13.58
N LEU A 227 13.04 -10.99 -14.74
CA LEU A 227 13.21 -9.54 -14.90
C LEU A 227 11.89 -8.91 -15.33
N THR A 228 11.53 -7.80 -14.69
CA THR A 228 10.31 -7.05 -15.04
C THR A 228 10.68 -5.87 -15.93
N LEU A 229 10.13 -5.82 -17.14
CA LEU A 229 10.31 -4.72 -18.09
C LEU A 229 8.97 -4.02 -18.24
N TRP A 230 8.87 -2.78 -17.75
CA TRP A 230 7.63 -1.99 -17.80
C TRP A 230 7.72 -0.90 -18.87
N ASP A 231 6.78 -0.92 -19.82
CA ASP A 231 6.58 0.13 -20.81
C ASP A 231 5.29 0.89 -20.47
N ASP A 232 5.45 2.02 -19.76
CA ASP A 232 4.36 2.89 -19.31
C ASP A 232 3.62 3.55 -20.48
N ASP A 233 4.31 3.82 -21.60
CA ASP A 233 3.72 4.46 -22.78
C ASP A 233 2.79 3.48 -23.53
N GLN A 234 3.21 2.22 -23.65
CA GLN A 234 2.46 1.16 -24.34
C GLN A 234 1.51 0.36 -23.45
N HIS A 235 1.48 0.67 -22.15
CA HIS A 235 0.66 -0.02 -21.15
C HIS A 235 0.93 -1.53 -21.14
N GLN A 236 2.21 -1.89 -21.14
CA GLN A 236 2.65 -3.26 -21.36
C GLN A 236 3.77 -3.65 -20.41
N VAL A 237 3.66 -4.82 -19.77
CA VAL A 237 4.72 -5.41 -18.96
C VAL A 237 5.24 -6.66 -19.64
N THR A 238 6.56 -6.78 -19.72
CA THR A 238 7.24 -8.00 -20.18
C THR A 238 8.01 -8.61 -19.02
N CYS A 239 7.65 -9.84 -18.67
CA CYS A 239 8.36 -10.72 -17.75
C CYS A 239 9.38 -11.54 -18.53
N SER A 240 10.66 -11.28 -18.30
CA SER A 240 11.77 -11.97 -18.95
C SER A 240 12.43 -12.94 -17.96
N CYS A 241 12.08 -14.23 -18.06
CA CYS A 241 12.45 -15.26 -17.08
C CYS A 241 13.42 -16.29 -17.65
N ASP A 242 14.28 -16.86 -16.80
CA ASP A 242 15.24 -17.90 -17.18
C ASP A 242 14.76 -19.34 -16.88
N HIS A 243 13.48 -19.52 -16.58
CA HIS A 243 12.84 -20.80 -16.31
C HIS A 243 11.42 -20.82 -16.90
N LEU A 244 10.82 -22.01 -16.93
CA LEU A 244 9.42 -22.22 -17.32
C LEU A 244 8.62 -22.64 -16.08
N THR A 245 7.59 -21.87 -15.74
CA THR A 245 6.70 -22.09 -14.59
C THR A 245 5.36 -21.37 -14.82
N TYR A 246 4.51 -21.31 -13.79
CA TYR A 246 3.36 -20.41 -13.74
C TYR A 246 3.76 -19.01 -13.27
N PHE A 247 3.61 -18.05 -14.18
CA PHE A 247 3.92 -16.64 -13.97
C PHE A 247 2.66 -15.83 -13.64
N GLY A 248 2.86 -14.75 -12.89
CA GLY A 248 1.86 -13.73 -12.63
C GLY A 248 2.50 -12.35 -12.55
N VAL A 249 1.69 -11.31 -12.75
CA VAL A 249 2.11 -9.93 -12.54
C VAL A 249 1.46 -9.43 -11.26
N LEU A 250 2.24 -9.08 -10.25
CA LEU A 250 1.76 -8.43 -9.04
C LEU A 250 1.84 -6.92 -9.21
N LEU A 251 0.78 -6.20 -8.83
CA LEU A 251 0.83 -4.77 -8.63
C LEU A 251 1.40 -4.48 -7.25
N VAL A 252 2.62 -3.94 -7.21
CA VAL A 252 3.27 -3.51 -5.97
C VAL A 252 3.02 -2.02 -5.82
N LEU A 253 2.36 -1.59 -4.74
CA LEU A 253 2.23 -0.15 -4.48
C LEU A 253 3.64 0.49 -4.47
N SER A 254 3.82 1.58 -5.21
CA SER A 254 5.04 2.40 -5.28
C SER A 254 5.39 2.91 -3.89
N THR A 255 6.04 2.07 -3.10
CA THR A 255 6.66 2.46 -1.85
C THR A 255 7.91 3.28 -2.16
N PRO A 256 8.25 4.29 -1.35
CA PRO A 256 9.46 5.08 -1.58
C PRO A 256 10.68 4.17 -1.71
N SER A 257 11.54 4.43 -2.71
CA SER A 257 12.80 3.73 -2.96
C SER A 257 13.59 3.49 -1.66
N PRO A 258 14.31 2.37 -1.52
CA PRO A 258 15.11 2.06 -0.32
C PRO A 258 16.09 3.18 0.08
N GLU A 259 16.58 3.97 -0.87
CA GLU A 259 17.40 5.16 -0.59
C GLU A 259 16.61 6.28 0.12
N HIS A 260 15.37 6.54 -0.33
CA HIS A 260 14.49 7.51 0.33
C HIS A 260 14.10 7.06 1.73
N GLN A 261 13.88 5.76 1.95
CA GLN A 261 13.56 5.22 3.28
C GLN A 261 14.70 5.42 4.28
N GLN A 262 15.95 5.18 3.87
CA GLN A 262 17.12 5.46 4.71
C GLN A 262 17.24 6.96 5.05
N ILE A 263 17.05 7.84 4.05
CA ILE A 263 17.08 9.29 4.27
C ILE A 263 15.96 9.72 5.24
N LEU A 264 14.75 9.17 5.08
CA LEU A 264 13.62 9.45 5.99
C LEU A 264 13.91 8.96 7.42
N SER A 265 14.57 7.81 7.58
CA SER A 265 15.00 7.32 8.90
C SER A 265 15.99 8.28 9.55
N TYR A 266 17.01 8.77 8.82
CA TYR A 266 17.94 9.77 9.34
C TYR A 266 17.27 11.10 9.70
N ILE A 267 16.38 11.60 8.84
CA ILE A 267 15.62 12.84 9.11
C ILE A 267 14.76 12.67 10.36
N THR A 268 14.07 11.53 10.49
CA THR A 268 13.24 11.23 11.66
C THR A 268 14.10 11.09 12.91
N LEU A 269 15.23 10.39 12.85
CA LEU A 269 16.14 10.21 13.97
C LEU A 269 16.67 11.55 14.50
N ILE A 270 17.24 12.37 13.62
CA ILE A 270 17.83 13.67 14.00
C ILE A 270 16.72 14.64 14.43
N GLY A 271 15.65 14.71 13.64
CA GLY A 271 14.55 15.65 13.84
C GLY A 271 13.72 15.36 15.10
N CYS A 272 13.27 14.12 15.28
CA CYS A 272 12.58 13.69 16.50
C CYS A 272 13.49 13.75 17.73
N GLY A 273 14.80 13.48 17.59
CA GLY A 273 15.76 13.62 18.69
C GLY A 273 15.90 15.06 19.19
N ILE A 274 16.04 16.03 18.27
CA ILE A 274 16.06 17.47 18.60
C ILE A 274 14.72 17.91 19.21
N SER A 275 13.61 17.48 18.60
CA SER A 275 12.25 17.78 19.06
C SER A 275 12.00 17.28 20.48
N LEU A 276 12.36 16.02 20.76
CA LEU A 276 12.24 15.40 22.08
C LEU A 276 13.05 16.18 23.13
N THR A 277 14.30 16.53 22.80
CA THR A 277 15.15 17.31 23.71
C THR A 277 14.52 18.66 24.04
N ALA A 278 14.02 19.38 23.03
CA ALA A 278 13.35 20.68 23.21
C ALA A 278 12.07 20.56 24.06
N LEU A 279 11.27 19.51 23.85
CA LEU A 279 10.06 19.24 24.64
C LEU A 279 10.40 18.92 26.10
N VAL A 280 11.44 18.13 26.37
CA VAL A 280 11.89 17.83 27.74
C VAL A 280 12.33 19.11 28.47
N PHE A 281 13.10 19.97 27.81
CA PHE A 281 13.45 21.29 28.38
C PHE A 281 12.22 22.16 28.62
N THR A 282 11.21 22.10 27.74
CA THR A 282 9.94 22.82 27.93
C THR A 282 9.23 22.37 29.21
N VAL A 283 9.14 21.05 29.43
CA VAL A 283 8.56 20.49 30.66
C VAL A 283 9.35 20.91 31.90
N PHE A 284 10.68 20.86 31.83
CA PHE A 284 11.54 21.32 32.91
C PHE A 284 11.31 22.81 33.26
N LEU A 285 11.22 23.69 32.25
CA LEU A 285 10.91 25.11 32.45
C LEU A 285 9.52 25.32 33.07
N PHE A 286 8.53 24.55 32.62
CA PHE A 286 7.17 24.61 33.17
C PHE A 286 7.11 24.25 34.66
N PHE A 287 7.83 23.21 35.08
CA PHE A 287 7.85 22.81 36.48
C PHE A 287 8.72 23.72 37.36
N THR A 288 9.84 24.22 36.87
CA THR A 288 10.74 25.08 37.68
C THR A 288 10.17 26.48 37.92
N HIS A 289 9.39 27.02 36.98
CA HIS A 289 8.86 28.38 37.08
C HIS A 289 7.39 28.42 37.52
N SER A 290 7.15 28.62 38.81
CA SER A 290 5.80 28.73 39.40
C SER A 290 4.90 29.78 38.73
N LYS A 291 5.47 30.89 38.25
CA LYS A 291 4.74 31.95 37.52
C LYS A 291 4.16 31.47 36.18
N ILE A 292 4.76 30.46 35.53
CA ILE A 292 4.18 29.86 34.32
C ILE A 292 2.98 28.99 34.68
N ARG A 293 3.09 28.24 35.77
CA ARG A 293 2.10 27.26 36.22
C ARG A 293 0.78 27.87 36.71
N ALA A 294 0.81 29.15 37.07
CA ALA A 294 -0.36 29.89 37.55
C ALA A 294 -1.45 30.08 36.47
N ASP A 295 -1.11 29.93 35.19
CA ASP A 295 -2.03 30.08 34.07
C ASP A 295 -2.66 28.73 33.70
N ASP A 296 -3.96 28.57 33.96
CA ASP A 296 -4.69 27.33 33.71
C ASP A 296 -4.72 26.93 32.23
N SER A 297 -4.64 27.90 31.31
CA SER A 297 -4.59 27.62 29.86
C SER A 297 -3.34 26.84 29.48
N ARG A 298 -2.21 27.12 30.13
CA ARG A 298 -0.91 26.47 29.85
C ARG A 298 -0.86 25.02 30.31
N LYS A 299 -1.77 24.61 31.21
CA LYS A 299 -1.88 23.21 31.66
C LYS A 299 -2.46 22.29 30.57
N ILE A 300 -3.23 22.79 29.61
CA ILE A 300 -3.69 21.98 28.46
C ILE A 300 -2.52 21.78 27.50
N HIS A 301 -1.83 22.88 27.19
CA HIS A 301 -0.66 22.87 26.33
C HIS A 301 0.45 21.93 26.82
N ILE A 302 0.69 21.85 28.15
CA ILE A 302 1.69 20.92 28.69
C ILE A 302 1.27 19.44 28.57
N ASN A 303 -0.03 19.12 28.60
CA ASN A 303 -0.49 17.75 28.37
C ASN A 303 -0.25 17.32 26.92
N LEU A 304 -0.47 18.22 25.95
CA LEU A 304 -0.09 17.99 24.56
C LEU A 304 1.43 17.75 24.41
N VAL A 305 2.26 18.54 25.12
CA VAL A 305 3.71 18.33 25.17
C VAL A 305 4.08 16.95 25.72
N PHE A 306 3.42 16.50 26.79
CA PHE A 306 3.62 15.14 27.31
C PHE A 306 3.23 14.06 26.30
N ALA A 307 2.11 14.21 25.61
CA ALA A 307 1.69 13.27 24.57
C ALA A 307 2.71 13.18 23.42
N LEU A 308 3.25 14.32 22.99
CA LEU A 308 4.31 14.39 21.97
C LEU A 308 5.62 13.77 22.45
N ILE A 309 6.00 13.95 23.71
CA ILE A 309 7.17 13.28 24.30
C ILE A 309 6.98 11.77 24.25
N LEU A 310 5.82 11.26 24.66
CA LEU A 310 5.51 9.83 24.60
C LEU A 310 5.57 9.31 23.16
N LEU A 311 5.03 10.05 22.19
CA LEU A 311 5.08 9.68 20.78
C LEU A 311 6.53 9.56 20.28
N ASN A 312 7.37 10.57 20.53
CA ASN A 312 8.77 10.55 20.12
C ASN A 312 9.58 9.47 20.85
N LEU A 313 9.30 9.24 22.14
CA LEU A 313 9.95 8.22 22.95
C LEU A 313 9.65 6.80 22.44
N HIS A 314 8.45 6.55 21.92
CA HIS A 314 8.10 5.26 21.33
C HIS A 314 8.52 5.14 19.86
N LEU A 315 8.56 6.23 19.10
CA LEU A 315 8.94 6.21 17.68
C LEU A 315 10.45 6.00 17.49
N LEU A 316 11.30 6.72 18.22
CA LEU A 316 12.76 6.69 18.05
C LEU A 316 13.42 5.31 18.21
N PRO A 317 13.12 4.51 19.25
CA PRO A 317 13.71 3.19 19.43
C PRO A 317 12.99 2.09 18.65
N ASN A 318 11.85 2.37 18.01
CA ASN A 318 10.97 1.34 17.43
C ASN A 318 11.69 0.43 16.43
N GLU A 319 12.41 1.00 15.47
CA GLU A 319 13.14 0.24 14.44
C GLU A 319 14.21 -0.70 15.06
N LYS A 320 14.90 -0.24 16.10
CA LYS A 320 15.88 -1.05 16.84
C LYS A 320 15.22 -2.15 17.67
N VAL A 321 14.06 -1.88 18.27
CA VAL A 321 13.31 -2.89 19.02
C VAL A 321 12.69 -3.92 18.08
N ALA A 322 12.26 -3.52 16.90
CA ALA A 322 11.68 -4.41 15.89
C ALA A 322 12.69 -5.41 15.32
N THR A 323 13.94 -4.99 15.15
CA THR A 323 15.05 -5.87 14.76
C THR A 323 15.53 -6.77 15.92
N SER A 324 15.10 -6.49 17.15
CA SER A 324 15.40 -7.33 18.31
C SER A 324 14.44 -8.52 18.38
N SER A 325 14.94 -9.71 18.67
CA SER A 325 14.17 -10.96 18.71
C SER A 325 13.30 -11.14 19.98
N LEU A 326 12.76 -10.05 20.55
CA LEU A 326 11.92 -10.07 21.76
C LEU A 326 10.45 -9.71 21.42
N PRO A 327 9.56 -10.72 21.24
CA PRO A 327 8.17 -10.48 20.84
C PRO A 327 7.38 -9.61 21.82
N GLY A 328 7.62 -9.76 23.13
CA GLY A 328 6.92 -8.99 24.17
C GLY A 328 7.25 -7.50 24.15
N LEU A 329 8.50 -7.13 23.85
CA LEU A 329 8.88 -5.73 23.70
C LEU A 329 8.27 -5.13 22.44
N CYS A 330 8.24 -5.88 21.33
CA CYS A 330 7.61 -5.42 20.10
C CYS A 330 6.12 -5.15 20.29
N LEU A 331 5.41 -6.06 20.97
CA LEU A 331 4.01 -5.86 21.34
C LEU A 331 3.83 -4.59 22.19
N TYR A 332 4.62 -4.41 23.24
CA TYR A 332 4.57 -3.20 24.06
C TYR A 332 4.77 -1.93 23.23
N MET A 333 5.80 -1.92 22.36
CA MET A 333 6.09 -0.76 21.52
C MET A 333 4.96 -0.46 20.53
N ALA A 334 4.35 -1.48 19.93
CA ALA A 334 3.22 -1.32 19.02
C ALA A 334 2.01 -0.70 19.74
N LEU A 335 1.69 -1.18 20.94
CA LEU A 335 0.61 -0.65 21.78
C LEU A 335 0.88 0.78 22.22
N ALA A 336 2.10 1.04 22.70
CA ALA A 336 2.49 2.33 23.22
C ALA A 336 2.56 3.39 22.10
N LEU A 337 3.02 3.00 20.90
CA LEU A 337 3.02 3.87 19.73
C LEU A 337 1.58 4.20 19.29
N HIS A 338 0.69 3.21 19.19
CA HIS A 338 -0.72 3.44 18.86
C HIS A 338 -1.41 4.36 19.89
N TYR A 339 -1.21 4.09 21.19
CA TYR A 339 -1.76 4.92 22.27
C TYR A 339 -1.24 6.36 22.22
N SER A 340 0.08 6.54 22.11
CA SER A 340 0.69 7.87 22.10
C SER A 340 0.30 8.70 20.88
N LEU A 341 0.07 8.05 19.73
CA LEU A 341 -0.46 8.68 18.53
C LEU A 341 -1.89 9.20 18.76
N LEU A 342 -2.80 8.34 19.24
CA LEU A 342 -4.20 8.73 19.52
C LEU A 342 -4.28 9.79 20.63
N ALA A 343 -3.43 9.69 21.66
CA ALA A 343 -3.34 10.69 22.71
C ALA A 343 -2.90 12.05 22.15
N THR A 344 -1.92 12.07 21.25
CA THR A 344 -1.48 13.29 20.58
C THR A 344 -2.62 13.93 19.80
N PHE A 345 -3.36 13.16 19.00
CA PHE A 345 -4.51 13.70 18.26
C PHE A 345 -5.64 14.19 19.17
N SER A 346 -5.92 13.46 20.25
CA SER A 346 -6.93 13.86 21.22
C SER A 346 -6.56 15.18 21.90
N TRP A 347 -5.29 15.34 22.29
CA TRP A 347 -4.80 16.59 22.88
C TRP A 347 -4.74 17.75 21.88
N MET A 348 -4.41 17.50 20.61
CA MET A 348 -4.47 18.53 19.56
C MET A 348 -5.91 19.04 19.36
N ALA A 349 -6.90 18.14 19.36
CA ALA A 349 -8.31 18.51 19.25
C ALA A 349 -8.79 19.30 20.48
N LEU A 350 -8.43 18.86 21.69
CA LEU A 350 -8.78 19.55 22.94
C LEU A 350 -8.13 20.94 23.04
N GLU A 351 -6.88 21.07 22.58
CA GLU A 351 -6.18 22.35 22.49
C GLU A 351 -6.87 23.28 21.47
N GLY A 352 -7.25 22.78 20.29
CA GLY A 352 -8.03 23.54 19.30
C GLY A 352 -9.38 24.00 19.84
N PHE A 353 -10.08 23.15 20.58
CA PHE A 353 -11.33 23.50 21.27
C PHE A 353 -11.12 24.56 22.36
N HIS A 354 -10.05 24.42 23.15
CA HIS A 354 -9.72 25.39 24.19
C HIS A 354 -9.40 26.77 23.61
N LEU A 355 -8.62 26.82 22.52
CA LEU A 355 -8.32 28.07 21.81
C LEU A 355 -9.58 28.77 21.30
N TYR A 356 -10.54 28.01 20.75
CA TYR A 356 -11.83 28.56 20.34
C TYR A 356 -12.60 29.18 21.52
N LEU A 357 -12.64 28.50 22.68
CA LEU A 357 -13.32 29.03 23.87
C LEU A 357 -12.69 30.34 24.36
N LEU A 358 -11.35 30.42 24.37
CA LEU A 358 -10.62 31.61 24.81
C LEU A 358 -10.80 32.81 23.87
N ILE A 359 -10.76 32.58 22.55
CA ILE A 359 -10.71 33.66 21.56
C ILE A 359 -12.10 34.10 21.12
N VAL A 360 -13.01 33.16 20.82
CA VAL A 360 -14.29 33.47 20.16
C VAL A 360 -15.40 33.66 21.17
N LYS A 361 -15.51 32.72 22.11
CA LYS A 361 -16.64 32.62 23.03
C LYS A 361 -16.41 33.50 24.28
N VAL A 362 -15.18 33.96 24.54
CA VAL A 362 -14.77 34.86 25.66
C VAL A 362 -15.37 34.43 27.00
N PHE A 363 -15.44 33.11 27.25
CA PHE A 363 -15.95 32.64 28.54
C PHE A 363 -14.87 32.86 29.58
N ASN A 364 -15.24 33.48 30.69
CA ASN A 364 -14.51 33.30 31.93
C ASN A 364 -14.69 31.81 32.27
N ILE A 365 -13.68 30.97 32.02
CA ILE A 365 -13.74 29.50 32.16
C ILE A 365 -13.79 29.15 33.64
N HIS A 366 -14.85 29.55 34.33
CA HIS A 366 -15.07 29.32 35.75
C HIS A 366 -15.84 28.01 35.95
N THR A 367 -15.49 26.99 35.17
CA THR A 367 -16.04 25.64 35.33
C THR A 367 -15.17 24.91 36.34
N ASN A 368 -15.73 24.57 37.50
CA ASN A 368 -15.01 23.83 38.53
C ASN A 368 -14.42 22.52 37.95
N ARG A 369 -13.12 22.29 38.17
CA ARG A 369 -12.34 21.14 37.68
C ARG A 369 -12.34 20.93 36.15
N TYR A 370 -12.44 22.00 35.34
CA TYR A 370 -12.37 21.95 33.87
C TYR A 370 -11.19 21.12 33.33
N LEU A 371 -9.98 21.36 33.85
CA LEU A 371 -8.77 20.66 33.43
C LEU A 371 -8.84 19.16 33.70
N LEU A 372 -9.40 18.74 34.83
CA LEU A 372 -9.55 17.33 35.15
C LEU A 372 -10.48 16.64 34.15
N LYS A 373 -11.62 17.26 33.80
CA LYS A 373 -12.55 16.71 32.81
C LYS A 373 -11.89 16.54 31.44
N ILE A 374 -11.15 17.55 30.98
CA ILE A 374 -10.41 17.50 29.71
C ILE A 374 -9.30 16.46 29.75
N SER A 375 -8.55 16.36 30.84
CA SER A 375 -7.51 15.35 30.99
C SER A 375 -8.07 13.93 30.98
N VAL A 376 -9.24 13.69 31.60
CA VAL A 376 -9.92 12.39 31.53
C VAL A 376 -10.30 12.05 30.10
N ILE A 377 -10.78 13.02 29.30
CA ILE A 377 -11.12 12.79 27.90
C ILE A 377 -9.85 12.55 27.06
N GLY A 378 -8.85 13.42 27.20
CA GLY A 378 -7.64 13.42 26.38
C GLY A 378 -6.76 12.19 26.55
N TRP A 379 -6.69 11.63 27.78
CA TRP A 379 -5.97 10.39 28.05
C TRP A 379 -6.86 9.15 28.03
N GLY A 380 -8.12 9.28 28.46
CA GLY A 380 -9.04 8.16 28.60
C GLY A 380 -9.56 7.62 27.27
N VAL A 381 -9.95 8.49 26.32
CA VAL A 381 -10.46 8.03 25.01
C VAL A 381 -9.42 7.18 24.26
N PRO A 382 -8.15 7.62 24.10
CA PRO A 382 -7.09 6.78 23.54
C PRO A 382 -6.91 5.45 24.27
N ALA A 383 -6.92 5.46 25.61
CA ALA A 383 -6.74 4.26 26.42
C ALA A 383 -7.87 3.26 26.19
N VAL A 384 -9.12 3.71 26.13
CA VAL A 384 -10.29 2.87 25.87
C VAL A 384 -10.20 2.24 24.49
N ILE A 385 -9.86 3.03 23.45
CA ILE A 385 -9.74 2.51 22.08
C ILE A 385 -8.68 1.41 21.99
N VAL A 386 -7.47 1.67 22.49
CA VAL A 386 -6.38 0.67 22.47
C VAL A 386 -6.77 -0.57 23.29
N SER A 387 -7.41 -0.39 24.45
CA SER A 387 -7.85 -1.50 25.29
C SER A 387 -8.88 -2.39 24.58
N ILE A 388 -9.83 -1.80 23.84
CA ILE A 388 -10.83 -2.55 23.07
C ILE A 388 -10.15 -3.36 21.98
N VAL A 389 -9.24 -2.75 21.20
CA VAL A 389 -8.54 -3.45 20.10
C VAL A 389 -7.74 -4.65 20.62
N VAL A 390 -6.99 -4.46 21.71
CA VAL A 390 -6.22 -5.54 22.35
C VAL A 390 -7.12 -6.65 22.89
N SER A 391 -8.28 -6.28 23.45
CA SER A 391 -9.24 -7.24 24.00
C SER A 391 -9.88 -8.12 22.94
N ILE A 392 -10.00 -7.63 21.70
CA ILE A 392 -10.53 -8.40 20.57
C ILE A 392 -9.49 -9.43 20.13
N LYS A 393 -8.32 -8.98 19.65
CA LYS A 393 -7.18 -9.84 19.31
C LYS A 393 -5.87 -9.08 19.50
N LYS A 394 -4.98 -9.64 20.31
CA LYS A 394 -3.61 -9.13 20.50
C LYS A 394 -2.75 -9.22 19.24
N GLU A 395 -3.08 -10.15 18.34
CA GLU A 395 -2.35 -10.44 17.09
C GLU A 395 -2.47 -9.34 16.04
N TYR A 396 -3.39 -8.38 16.23
CA TYR A 396 -3.44 -7.15 15.45
C TYR A 396 -2.22 -6.24 15.65
N TYR A 397 -1.41 -6.50 16.68
CA TYR A 397 -0.16 -5.80 16.96
C TYR A 397 1.02 -6.75 16.81
N GLY A 398 2.05 -6.32 16.10
CA GLY A 398 3.21 -7.16 15.88
C GLY A 398 4.30 -6.49 15.06
N LEU A 399 5.14 -7.33 14.45
CA LEU A 399 6.18 -6.89 13.55
C LEU A 399 5.54 -6.57 12.19
N SER A 400 5.56 -5.30 11.81
CA SER A 400 5.22 -4.84 10.48
C SER A 400 6.50 -4.69 9.68
N THR A 401 6.66 -5.47 8.62
CA THR A 401 7.80 -5.36 7.69
C THR A 401 7.45 -4.44 6.55
N LEU A 402 8.17 -3.33 6.42
CA LEU A 402 8.05 -2.41 5.29
C LEU A 402 9.40 -2.43 4.54
N ASN A 403 9.49 -3.18 3.43
CA ASN A 403 10.60 -3.22 2.47
C ASN A 403 12.01 -2.99 3.07
N ASN A 404 12.50 -3.99 3.81
CA ASN A 404 13.79 -4.07 4.55
C ASN A 404 13.90 -3.34 5.89
N SER A 405 12.91 -2.52 6.28
CA SER A 405 12.81 -1.97 7.64
C SER A 405 11.65 -2.62 8.40
N SER A 406 11.99 -3.27 9.52
CA SER A 406 11.00 -3.83 10.44
C SER A 406 10.62 -2.80 11.49
N LEU A 407 9.33 -2.64 11.77
CA LEU A 407 8.79 -1.75 12.79
C LEU A 407 7.68 -2.44 13.59
N CYS A 408 7.64 -2.20 14.89
CA CYS A 408 6.64 -2.77 15.79
C CYS A 408 5.40 -1.89 15.78
N TYR A 409 4.35 -2.35 15.08
CA TYR A 409 3.13 -1.57 14.85
C TYR A 409 1.89 -2.46 14.61
N ILE A 410 0.75 -1.82 14.30
CA ILE A 410 -0.49 -2.49 13.91
C ILE A 410 -0.26 -3.20 12.57
N THR A 411 -0.44 -4.51 12.54
CA THR A 411 -0.28 -5.37 11.36
C THR A 411 -1.57 -5.48 10.55
N ASP A 412 -2.72 -5.45 11.23
CA ASP A 412 -4.03 -5.57 10.60
C ASP A 412 -4.45 -4.28 9.87
N GLY A 413 -4.74 -4.40 8.56
CA GLY A 413 -5.11 -3.29 7.70
C GLY A 413 -6.42 -2.61 8.12
N THR A 414 -7.42 -3.39 8.53
CA THR A 414 -8.76 -2.90 8.92
C THR A 414 -8.68 -2.11 10.22
N VAL A 415 -8.00 -2.65 11.23
CA VAL A 415 -7.77 -1.95 12.51
C VAL A 415 -7.01 -0.66 12.26
N LYS A 416 -5.91 -0.69 11.49
CA LYS A 416 -5.15 0.50 11.13
C LYS A 416 -6.02 1.56 10.44
N GLN A 417 -6.86 1.13 9.50
CA GLN A 417 -7.77 2.03 8.78
C GLN A 417 -8.81 2.67 9.70
N VAL A 418 -9.46 1.88 10.56
CA VAL A 418 -10.52 2.38 11.44
C VAL A 418 -9.96 3.22 12.59
N THR A 419 -9.01 2.69 13.35
CA THR A 419 -8.57 3.30 14.61
C THR A 419 -7.55 4.40 14.42
N VAL A 420 -6.75 4.33 13.35
CA VAL A 420 -5.75 5.37 13.06
C VAL A 420 -6.29 6.32 12.01
N MET A 421 -6.55 5.86 10.78
CA MET A 421 -6.93 6.76 9.68
C MET A 421 -8.32 7.37 9.85
N GLY A 422 -9.32 6.57 10.25
CA GLY A 422 -10.70 7.03 10.45
C GLY A 422 -10.82 8.02 11.61
N LEU A 423 -10.28 7.66 12.78
CA LEU A 423 -10.28 8.56 13.94
C LEU A 423 -9.41 9.80 13.71
N PHE A 424 -8.25 9.67 13.07
CA PHE A 424 -7.44 10.81 12.67
C PHE A 424 -8.23 11.74 11.74
N GLY A 425 -8.87 11.21 10.70
CA GLY A 425 -9.65 11.99 9.74
C GLY A 425 -10.76 12.80 10.45
N LEU A 426 -11.48 12.17 11.38
CA LEU A 426 -12.50 12.84 12.18
C LEU A 426 -11.91 13.98 13.03
N LEU A 427 -10.82 13.73 13.75
CA LEU A 427 -10.17 14.72 14.62
C LEU A 427 -9.52 15.84 13.80
N PHE A 428 -8.96 15.53 12.63
CA PHE A 428 -8.36 16.49 11.71
C PHE A 428 -9.40 17.45 11.14
N VAL A 429 -10.55 16.94 10.69
CA VAL A 429 -11.68 17.77 10.23
C VAL A 429 -12.15 18.67 11.36
N PHE A 430 -12.38 18.11 12.55
CA PHE A 430 -12.76 18.88 13.72
C PHE A 430 -11.75 20.02 13.99
N ASN A 431 -10.46 19.72 14.06
CA ASN A 431 -9.45 20.72 14.38
C ASN A 431 -9.31 21.80 13.30
N THR A 432 -9.44 21.41 12.03
CA THR A 432 -9.44 22.34 10.89
C THR A 432 -10.61 23.32 10.96
N VAL A 433 -11.80 22.85 11.35
CA VAL A 433 -12.98 23.71 11.58
C VAL A 433 -12.72 24.67 12.74
N MET A 434 -12.24 24.18 13.89
CA MET A 434 -11.96 25.02 15.06
C MET A 434 -10.89 26.08 14.76
N PHE A 435 -9.81 25.70 14.07
CA PHE A 435 -8.77 26.61 13.62
C PHE A 435 -9.32 27.68 12.68
N SER A 436 -10.10 27.28 11.68
CA SER A 436 -10.67 28.20 10.69
C SER A 436 -11.58 29.25 11.33
N ILE A 437 -12.41 28.85 12.30
CA ILE A 437 -13.27 29.77 13.05
C ILE A 437 -12.43 30.73 13.89
N THR A 438 -11.42 30.21 14.59
CA THR A 438 -10.53 31.00 15.45
C THR A 438 -9.75 32.03 14.63
N VAL A 439 -9.17 31.63 13.50
CA VAL A 439 -8.43 32.53 12.59
C VAL A 439 -9.35 33.58 11.98
N ARG A 440 -10.54 33.20 11.50
CA ARG A 440 -11.54 34.16 10.99
C ARG A 440 -11.88 35.21 12.04
N HIS A 441 -12.15 34.79 13.28
CA HIS A 441 -12.43 35.72 14.37
C HIS A 441 -11.25 36.64 14.68
N LEU A 442 -10.02 36.11 14.72
CA LEU A 442 -8.81 36.92 14.93
C LEU A 442 -8.62 37.98 13.84
N ILE A 443 -8.88 37.63 12.57
CA ILE A 443 -8.77 38.56 11.43
C ILE A 443 -9.87 39.63 11.52
N THR A 444 -11.13 39.23 11.78
CA THR A 444 -12.27 40.16 11.88
C THR A 444 -12.15 41.09 13.08
N SER A 445 -11.75 40.59 14.25
CA SER A 445 -11.55 41.40 15.47
C SER A 445 -10.45 42.44 15.28
N ARG A 446 -9.36 42.08 14.59
CA ARG A 446 -8.30 43.03 14.21
C ARG A 446 -8.77 44.10 13.24
N HIS A 447 -9.70 43.78 12.34
CA HIS A 447 -10.29 44.75 11.41
C HIS A 447 -11.26 45.72 12.12
N GLN A 448 -11.88 45.31 13.23
CA GLN A 448 -12.79 46.15 14.02
C GLN A 448 -12.05 47.08 15.00
N ASN A 449 -10.94 46.64 15.60
CA ASN A 449 -10.13 47.46 16.52
C ASN A 449 -9.08 48.32 15.78
N ASN A 450 -9.53 49.39 15.10
CA ASN A 450 -8.66 50.48 14.62
C ASN A 450 -8.24 51.41 15.79
N PHE A 451 -7.43 50.91 16.73
CA PHE A 451 -6.71 51.77 17.68
C PHE A 451 -5.20 51.78 17.39
N GLY A 452 -4.80 52.71 16.53
CA GLY A 452 -3.45 53.29 16.45
C GLY A 452 -2.40 52.52 15.62
N PRO A 453 -1.41 53.21 15.03
CA PRO A 453 -0.41 52.64 14.15
C PRO A 453 0.65 51.88 14.96
N MET A 454 0.32 50.71 15.50
CA MET A 454 1.36 49.77 15.93
C MET A 454 1.98 49.14 14.67
N LYS A 455 3.23 49.52 14.40
CA LYS A 455 4.14 48.94 13.39
C LYS A 455 3.79 47.47 13.09
N LYS A 456 3.25 47.26 11.88
CA LYS A 456 2.84 45.98 11.30
C LYS A 456 4.03 45.04 11.18
N ASN A 457 4.36 44.30 12.24
CA ASN A 457 5.37 43.25 12.19
C ASN A 457 4.75 41.99 11.57
N ARG A 458 4.55 42.01 10.25
CA ARG A 458 4.03 40.90 9.43
C ARG A 458 4.73 39.57 9.72
N THR A 459 6.01 39.62 10.10
CA THR A 459 6.83 38.47 10.49
C THR A 459 6.41 37.83 11.82
N LYS A 460 5.99 38.61 12.82
CA LYS A 460 5.53 38.08 14.11
C LYS A 460 4.17 37.38 13.97
N ASP A 461 3.28 37.96 13.17
CA ASP A 461 1.97 37.39 12.88
C ASP A 461 2.07 36.09 12.07
N MET A 462 2.96 36.04 11.08
CA MET A 462 3.23 34.82 10.30
C MET A 462 3.85 33.72 11.17
N GLY A 463 4.75 34.08 12.09
CA GLY A 463 5.33 33.14 13.05
C GLY A 463 4.28 32.55 14.01
N LEU A 464 3.34 33.39 14.50
CA LEU A 464 2.23 32.92 15.34
C LEU A 464 1.29 31.99 14.57
N LEU A 465 0.96 32.31 13.32
CA LEU A 465 0.12 31.46 12.47
C LEU A 465 0.80 30.11 12.21
N LEU A 466 2.09 30.13 11.86
CA LEU A 466 2.88 28.91 11.64
C LEU A 466 2.95 28.05 12.90
N PHE A 467 3.15 28.67 14.07
CA PHE A 467 3.11 28.00 15.36
C PHE A 467 1.75 27.32 15.60
N LEU A 468 0.64 28.04 15.39
CA LEU A 468 -0.70 27.49 15.57
C LEU A 468 -0.98 26.32 14.60
N ILE A 469 -0.62 26.44 13.32
CA ILE A 469 -0.76 25.37 12.32
C ILE A 469 -0.01 24.11 12.76
N THR A 470 1.21 24.29 13.26
CA THR A 470 2.07 23.19 13.71
C THR A 470 1.52 22.57 15.01
N LEU A 471 1.00 23.40 15.92
CA LEU A 471 0.47 23.00 17.22
C LEU A 471 -0.86 22.26 17.13
N LEU A 472 -1.72 22.64 16.18
CA LEU A 472 -3.01 21.98 15.93
C LEU A 472 -2.86 20.73 15.04
N GLY A 473 -1.64 20.35 14.65
CA GLY A 473 -1.45 19.15 13.85
C GLY A 473 -2.03 19.24 12.43
N ILE A 474 -2.23 20.44 11.89
CA ILE A 474 -2.67 20.61 10.49
C ILE A 474 -1.62 20.03 9.52
N ALA A 475 -0.35 20.02 9.93
CA ALA A 475 0.74 19.36 9.22
C ALA A 475 0.53 17.85 8.99
N TRP A 476 -0.23 17.17 9.85
CA TRP A 476 -0.55 15.75 9.66
C TRP A 476 -1.47 15.51 8.45
N GLY A 477 -2.19 16.55 8.01
CA GLY A 477 -2.99 16.51 6.79
C GLY A 477 -2.17 16.21 5.54
N PHE A 478 -0.87 16.56 5.50
CA PHE A 478 -0.01 16.22 4.37
C PHE A 478 0.10 14.70 4.17
N ILE A 479 0.20 13.92 5.25
CA ILE A 479 0.17 12.45 5.16
C ILE A 479 -1.21 11.96 4.69
N PHE A 480 -2.28 12.52 5.25
CA PHE A 480 -3.64 12.05 4.97
C PHE A 480 -4.08 12.28 3.53
N PHE A 481 -3.66 13.39 2.94
CA PHE A 481 -3.91 13.69 1.52
C PHE A 481 -2.80 13.17 0.60
N SER A 482 -1.85 12.38 1.12
CA SER A 482 -0.82 11.78 0.29
C SER A 482 -1.36 10.56 -0.44
N PHE A 483 -1.54 10.70 -1.74
CA PHE A 483 -1.97 9.62 -2.63
C PHE A 483 -1.01 9.53 -3.82
N GLY A 484 -0.62 8.29 -4.15
CA GLY A 484 0.29 7.97 -5.24
C GLY A 484 1.63 8.69 -5.20
N PRO A 485 2.06 9.37 -6.28
CA PRO A 485 3.41 9.95 -6.37
C PRO A 485 3.68 11.06 -5.33
N LEU A 486 2.62 11.55 -4.67
CA LEU A 486 2.73 12.57 -3.62
C LEU A 486 3.11 12.00 -2.25
N VAL A 487 3.13 10.68 -2.06
CA VAL A 487 3.46 10.03 -0.78
C VAL A 487 4.87 10.40 -0.31
N THR A 488 5.88 10.24 -1.16
CA THR A 488 7.27 10.56 -0.82
C THR A 488 7.46 12.03 -0.40
N PRO A 489 7.10 13.05 -1.21
CA PRO A 489 7.27 14.44 -0.80
C PRO A 489 6.42 14.82 0.41
N ALA A 490 5.21 14.25 0.56
CA ALA A 490 4.37 14.50 1.73
C ALA A 490 4.99 13.96 3.02
N LEU A 491 5.61 12.77 2.98
CA LEU A 491 6.33 12.20 4.12
C LEU A 491 7.54 13.06 4.52
N TYR A 492 8.31 13.58 3.56
CA TYR A 492 9.42 14.51 3.86
C TYR A 492 8.93 15.78 4.57
N ILE A 493 7.91 16.43 4.01
CA ILE A 493 7.32 17.64 4.60
C ILE A 493 6.79 17.35 5.99
N PHE A 494 6.07 16.24 6.15
CA PHE A 494 5.55 15.81 7.43
C PHE A 494 6.65 15.60 8.47
N CYS A 495 7.69 14.81 8.14
CA CYS A 495 8.78 14.54 9.07
C CYS A 495 9.49 15.83 9.50
N ILE A 496 9.71 16.77 8.58
CA ILE A 496 10.31 18.08 8.89
C ILE A 496 9.39 18.89 9.82
N LEU A 497 8.10 19.02 9.49
CA LEU A 497 7.16 19.80 10.30
C LEU A 497 6.96 19.20 11.70
N ASN A 498 6.87 17.87 11.80
CA ASN A 498 6.76 17.16 13.07
C ASN A 498 8.04 17.32 13.93
N SER A 499 9.22 17.36 13.28
CA SER A 499 10.50 17.63 13.96
C SER A 499 10.59 19.08 14.46
N LEU A 500 10.07 20.03 13.70
CA LEU A 500 10.02 21.44 14.10
C LEU A 500 8.94 21.75 15.14
N GLN A 501 7.93 20.90 15.29
CA GLN A 501 6.82 21.09 16.22
C GLN A 501 7.29 21.27 17.67
N GLY A 502 8.16 20.39 18.17
CA GLY A 502 8.68 20.50 19.53
C GLY A 502 9.57 21.73 19.73
N PHE A 503 10.33 22.10 18.69
CA PHE A 503 11.18 23.29 18.71
C PHE A 503 10.37 24.59 18.78
N PHE A 504 9.29 24.73 18.01
CA PHE A 504 8.43 25.91 18.06
C PHE A 504 7.72 26.05 19.41
N ILE A 505 7.29 24.93 20.01
CA ILE A 505 6.72 24.92 21.36
C ILE A 505 7.73 25.44 22.39
N PHE A 506 8.98 24.98 22.33
CA PHE A 506 10.03 25.45 23.22
C PHE A 506 10.28 26.97 23.09
N ILE A 507 10.39 27.49 21.86
CA ILE A 507 10.53 28.93 21.62
C ILE A 507 9.36 29.72 22.23
N TYR A 508 8.13 29.25 22.03
CA TYR A 508 6.94 29.89 22.59
C TYR A 508 7.01 30.00 24.11
N PHE A 509 7.41 28.93 24.81
CA PHE A 509 7.57 28.96 26.26
C PHE A 509 8.68 29.90 26.72
N VAL A 510 9.83 29.91 26.04
CA VAL A 510 10.95 30.80 26.36
C VAL A 510 10.55 32.27 26.16
N LEU A 511 9.85 32.60 25.09
CA LEU A 511 9.36 33.96 24.83
C LEU A 511 8.32 34.39 25.87
N THR A 512 7.42 33.48 26.26
CA THR A 512 6.43 33.72 27.32
C THR A 512 7.12 33.96 28.66
N LEU A 513 8.16 33.19 28.98
CA LEU A 513 8.99 33.37 30.17
C LEU A 513 9.69 34.73 30.20
N ARG A 514 10.31 35.14 29.09
CA ARG A 514 10.97 36.46 28.98
C ARG A 514 9.96 37.58 29.23
N LYS A 515 8.77 37.49 28.64
CA LYS A 515 7.69 38.48 28.85
C LYS A 515 7.24 38.58 30.32
N ILE A 516 7.25 37.47 31.07
CA ILE A 516 6.91 37.46 32.49
C ILE A 516 8.05 38.03 33.36
N LYS A 517 9.31 37.92 32.89
CA LYS A 517 10.50 38.41 33.60
C LYS A 517 10.76 39.91 33.41
N ASP A 518 10.29 40.51 32.31
CA ASP A 518 10.43 41.94 32.00
C ASP A 518 9.11 42.73 32.19
N PRO A 519 8.68 43.05 33.43
CA PRO A 519 7.46 43.83 33.68
C PRO A 519 7.61 45.35 33.41
N THR A 520 8.79 45.86 33.03
CA THR A 520 9.08 47.30 32.94
C THR A 520 8.59 48.02 31.68
N THR A 521 7.75 47.41 30.84
CA THR A 521 7.19 48.08 29.63
C THR A 521 5.66 48.12 29.60
N THR A 522 4.99 47.99 30.75
CA THR A 522 3.52 48.20 30.84
C THR A 522 3.13 48.87 32.16
N GLY A 523 3.94 49.81 32.62
CA GLY A 523 3.65 50.67 33.76
C GLY A 523 4.15 52.08 33.47
N ASN A 524 3.44 52.82 32.62
CA ASN A 524 3.50 54.29 32.51
C ASN A 524 2.41 54.76 31.55
N LYS A 525 1.15 54.79 32.03
CA LYS A 525 0.06 55.64 31.49
C LYS A 525 -1.18 55.58 32.38
N THR A 526 -1.02 55.92 33.66
CA THR A 526 -2.13 56.43 34.46
C THR A 526 -1.54 57.26 35.60
N ASN A 527 -2.01 58.50 35.69
CA ASN A 527 -1.76 59.52 36.72
C ASN A 527 -0.69 60.57 36.40
N SER A 528 -0.96 61.37 35.37
CA SER A 528 -0.64 62.80 35.38
C SER A 528 -1.66 63.56 34.53
N LEU A 529 -2.88 63.74 35.05
CA LEU A 529 -3.73 64.89 34.75
C LEU A 529 -4.95 64.83 35.69
N ASN A 530 -4.95 65.68 36.71
CA ASN A 530 -6.10 66.30 37.35
C ASN A 530 -5.56 67.32 38.36
N THR A 531 -5.19 68.47 37.82
CA THR A 531 -5.50 69.79 38.41
C THR A 531 -6.72 70.31 37.69
#